data_AF-A0A6P0N7J5-F1
#
_entry.id   AF-A0A6P0N7J5-F1
#
_cell.length_a   1.000
_cell.length_b   1.000
_cell.length_c   1.000
_cell.angle_alpha   90.00
_cell.angle_beta   90.00
_cell.angle_gamma   90.00
#
_symmetry.space_group_name_H-M   'P 1'
#
loop_
_entity.id
_entity.type
_entity.pdbx_description
1 polymer ?
#
loop_
_entity_poly.entity_id
_entity_poly.type
_entity_poly.pdbx_seq_one_letter_code
_entity_poly.pdbx_strand_id
1 'polypeptide(L)'
;MTEFWPESDSVNSLDLDQDLDSAISGFEEIQAELNYKQAQDSLRDLVANLDLSRREKAGLDAQIQDLGNLLQKLENTCIQIAAFGMVGRGKSSVLNALVGQPVFETGALHGVT
;
A
#
# COMPACT_ATOMS: atom_id res chain seq x y z
N MET A 1 1.33 -36.65 -52.37
CA MET A 1 1.85 -35.27 -52.42
C MET A 1 0.93 -34.44 -51.53
N THR A 2 1.34 -34.23 -50.28
CA THR A 2 1.05 -33.13 -49.33
C THR A 2 1.28 -33.65 -47.91
N GLU A 3 2.51 -33.45 -47.42
CA GLU A 3 2.80 -33.50 -45.99
C GLU A 3 2.07 -32.35 -45.31
N PHE A 4 1.22 -32.66 -44.35
CA PHE A 4 0.51 -31.71 -43.52
C PHE A 4 1.28 -31.58 -42.20
N TRP A 5 2.15 -30.59 -42.12
CA TRP A 5 2.75 -30.15 -40.86
C TRP A 5 1.72 -29.28 -40.13
N PRO A 6 1.38 -29.54 -38.85
CA PRO A 6 0.55 -28.61 -38.09
C PRO A 6 1.38 -27.37 -37.75
N GLU A 7 0.83 -26.21 -38.07
CA GLU A 7 1.39 -24.90 -37.75
C GLU A 7 1.61 -24.73 -36.25
N SER A 8 2.70 -24.05 -35.94
CA SER A 8 3.30 -23.77 -34.63
C SER A 8 2.34 -23.29 -33.53
N ASP A 9 2.55 -23.85 -32.34
CA ASP A 9 2.11 -23.39 -31.01
C ASP A 9 2.51 -21.91 -30.75
N SER A 10 1.73 -20.98 -31.29
CA SER A 10 1.95 -19.52 -31.12
C SER A 10 0.99 -18.89 -30.10
N VAL A 11 0.12 -19.69 -29.48
CA VAL A 11 -0.95 -19.21 -28.59
C VAL A 11 -0.57 -19.28 -27.10
N ASN A 12 0.59 -19.85 -26.75
CA ASN A 12 0.96 -20.12 -25.34
C ASN A 12 2.07 -19.22 -24.78
N SER A 13 2.80 -18.47 -25.62
CA SER A 13 3.89 -17.62 -25.15
C SER A 13 3.41 -16.33 -24.50
N LEU A 14 2.33 -15.73 -25.03
CA LEU A 14 1.78 -14.46 -24.56
C LEU A 14 1.14 -14.56 -23.16
N ASP A 15 0.55 -15.71 -22.83
CA ASP A 15 -0.08 -15.97 -21.53
C ASP A 15 0.97 -16.24 -20.44
N LEU A 16 2.01 -17.02 -20.78
CA LEU A 16 3.18 -17.26 -19.93
C LEU A 16 3.95 -15.98 -19.61
N ASP A 17 4.10 -15.07 -20.58
CA ASP A 17 4.76 -13.77 -20.37
C ASP A 17 3.94 -12.89 -19.39
N GLN A 18 2.61 -12.87 -19.49
CA GLN A 18 1.74 -12.12 -18.56
C GLN A 18 1.75 -12.68 -17.14
N ASP A 19 1.69 -14.01 -17.00
CA ASP A 19 1.76 -14.67 -15.69
C ASP A 19 3.11 -14.42 -15.02
N LEU A 20 4.19 -14.43 -15.80
CA LEU A 20 5.54 -14.14 -15.30
C LEU A 20 5.68 -12.69 -14.85
N ASP A 21 5.19 -11.73 -15.65
CA ASP A 21 5.19 -10.30 -15.30
C ASP A 21 4.36 -10.02 -14.03
N SER A 22 3.22 -10.71 -13.86
CA SER A 22 2.40 -10.63 -12.66
C SER A 22 3.14 -11.17 -11.43
N ALA A 23 3.82 -12.31 -11.56
CA ALA A 23 4.59 -12.89 -10.47
C ALA A 23 5.80 -12.02 -10.09
N ILE A 24 6.49 -11.42 -11.06
CA ILE A 24 7.59 -10.48 -10.84
C ILE A 24 7.09 -9.23 -10.11
N SER A 25 5.97 -8.64 -10.55
CA SER A 25 5.38 -7.47 -9.91
C SER A 25 5.00 -7.74 -8.45
N GLY A 26 4.42 -8.91 -8.16
CA GLY A 26 4.12 -9.31 -6.79
C GLY A 26 5.37 -9.48 -5.92
N PHE A 27 6.47 -9.99 -6.49
CA PHE A 27 7.74 -10.09 -5.78
C PHE A 27 8.34 -8.70 -5.49
N GLU A 28 8.26 -7.76 -6.42
CA GLU A 28 8.70 -6.36 -6.21
C GLU A 28 7.90 -5.69 -5.09
N GLU A 29 6.59 -5.91 -5.04
CA GLU A 29 5.71 -5.37 -4.00
C GLU A 29 6.05 -5.95 -2.62
N ILE A 30 6.25 -7.26 -2.52
CA ILE A 30 6.68 -7.94 -1.28
C ILE A 30 8.05 -7.40 -0.84
N GLN A 31 8.99 -7.24 -1.76
CA GLN A 31 10.32 -6.72 -1.44
C GLN A 31 10.29 -5.27 -0.99
N ALA A 32 9.41 -4.44 -1.59
CA ALA A 32 9.19 -3.08 -1.14
C ALA A 32 8.65 -3.06 0.30
N GLU A 33 7.68 -3.91 0.63
CA GLU A 33 7.13 -4.04 1.98
C GLU A 33 8.17 -4.53 3.00
N LEU A 34 8.99 -5.53 2.63
CA LEU A 34 10.07 -6.04 3.48
C LEU A 34 11.16 -4.99 3.73
N ASN A 35 11.61 -4.30 2.68
CA ASN A 35 12.59 -3.21 2.80
C ASN A 35 12.07 -2.09 3.70
N TYR A 36 10.78 -1.77 3.57
CA TYR A 36 10.13 -0.77 4.39
C TYR A 36 10.14 -1.13 5.87
N LYS A 37 9.75 -2.36 6.18
CA LYS A 37 9.76 -2.89 7.54
C LYS A 37 11.17 -2.92 8.13
N GLN A 38 12.16 -3.35 7.35
CA GLN A 38 13.54 -3.41 7.80
C GLN A 38 14.13 -2.01 8.10
N ALA A 39 13.78 -1.01 7.29
CA ALA A 39 14.19 0.38 7.53
C ALA A 39 13.56 0.93 8.84
N GLN A 40 12.29 0.61 9.12
CA GLN A 40 11.63 0.99 10.36
C GLN A 40 12.27 0.34 11.58
N ASP A 41 12.47 -0.99 11.54
CA ASP A 41 13.07 -1.74 12.63
C ASP A 41 14.49 -1.23 12.94
N SER A 42 15.31 -1.00 11.91
CA SER A 42 16.67 -0.45 12.07
C SER A 42 16.67 0.93 12.75
N LEU A 43 15.71 1.78 12.40
CA LEU A 43 15.64 3.14 12.94
C LEU A 43 15.09 3.15 14.38
N ARG A 44 14.14 2.26 14.69
CA ARG A 44 13.67 2.01 16.07
C ARG A 44 14.80 1.52 16.95
N ASP A 45 15.57 0.55 16.47
CA ASP A 45 16.72 -0.01 17.18
C ASP A 45 17.80 1.04 17.41
N LEU A 46 18.08 1.88 16.42
CA LEU A 46 19.05 2.97 16.56
C LEU A 46 18.60 3.94 17.64
N VAL A 47 17.35 4.43 17.58
CA VAL A 47 16.82 5.37 18.58
C VAL A 47 16.79 4.77 19.98
N ALA A 48 16.44 3.50 20.12
CA ALA A 48 16.37 2.82 21.42
C ALA A 48 17.74 2.60 22.06
N ASN A 49 18.79 2.42 21.24
CA ASN A 49 20.15 2.10 21.69
C ASN A 49 21.13 3.30 21.63
N LEU A 50 20.63 4.52 21.45
CA LEU A 50 21.43 5.74 21.55
C LEU A 50 21.96 5.91 23.00
N ASP A 51 23.21 5.50 23.24
CA ASP A 51 23.92 5.75 24.50
C ASP A 51 24.40 7.21 24.57
N LEU A 52 23.48 8.09 24.95
CA LEU A 52 23.72 9.52 25.01
C LEU A 52 24.02 9.95 26.44
N SER A 53 25.07 10.76 26.62
CA SER A 53 25.24 11.50 27.86
C SER A 53 24.05 12.45 28.08
N ARG A 54 23.78 12.82 29.34
CA ARG A 54 22.68 13.76 29.66
C ARG A 54 22.75 15.08 28.88
N ARG A 55 23.96 15.53 28.52
CA ARG A 55 24.18 16.77 27.77
C ARG A 55 23.87 16.60 26.28
N GLU A 56 24.21 15.47 25.69
CA GLU A 56 23.88 15.15 24.30
C GLU A 56 22.38 14.91 24.14
N LYS A 57 21.76 14.17 25.08
CA LYS A 57 20.31 13.95 25.07
C LYS A 57 19.53 15.26 25.09
N ALA A 58 19.93 16.22 25.93
CA ALA A 58 19.29 17.54 25.97
C ALA A 58 19.48 18.34 24.67
N GLY A 59 20.57 18.13 23.94
CA GLY A 59 20.81 18.78 22.64
C GLY A 59 20.12 18.10 21.46
N LEU A 60 19.84 16.81 21.57
CA LEU A 60 19.25 15.99 20.51
C LEU A 60 17.76 15.66 20.71
N ASP A 61 17.16 16.06 21.83
CA ASP A 61 15.79 15.68 22.20
C ASP A 61 14.77 15.98 21.09
N ALA A 62 14.83 17.19 20.51
CA ALA A 62 13.98 17.60 19.40
C ALA A 62 14.20 16.75 18.14
N GLN A 63 15.45 16.39 17.84
CA GLN A 63 15.80 15.58 16.66
C GLN A 63 15.34 14.13 16.82
N ILE A 64 15.45 13.58 18.04
CA ILE A 64 14.93 12.25 18.39
C ILE A 64 13.40 12.23 18.29
N GLN A 65 12.74 13.29 18.77
CA GLN A 65 11.28 13.43 18.65
C GLN A 65 10.83 13.51 17.18
N ASP A 66 11.52 14.30 16.36
CA ASP A 66 11.24 14.41 14.93
C ASP A 66 11.42 13.07 14.21
N LEU A 67 12.46 12.32 14.59
CA LEU A 67 12.72 11.00 14.05
C LEU A 67 11.61 10.00 14.41
N GLY A 68 11.12 10.04 15.65
CA GLY A 68 9.95 9.27 16.08
C GLY A 68 8.68 9.63 15.29
N ASN A 69 8.47 10.93 15.03
CA ASN A 69 7.34 11.39 14.22
C ASN A 69 7.43 10.92 12.76
N LEU A 70 8.63 10.90 12.18
CA LEU A 70 8.87 10.38 10.83
C LEU A 70 8.63 8.87 10.78
N LEU A 71 9.11 8.12 11.77
CA LEU A 71 8.80 6.70 11.93
C LEU A 71 7.30 6.45 11.98
N GLN A 72 6.56 7.22 12.78
CA GLN A 72 5.10 7.11 12.86
C GLN A 72 4.40 7.43 11.54
N LYS A 73 4.89 8.41 10.77
CA LYS A 73 4.36 8.73 9.44
C LYS A 73 4.62 7.61 8.44
N LEU A 74 5.76 6.93 8.55
CA LEU A 74 6.04 5.75 7.74
C LEU A 74 5.11 4.59 8.14
N GLU A 75 4.97 4.32 9.44
CA GLU A 75 4.11 3.23 9.92
C GLU A 75 2.64 3.39 9.49
N ASN A 76 2.15 4.62 9.41
CA ASN A 76 0.77 4.91 9.05
C ASN A 76 0.65 5.33 7.58
N THR A 77 0.80 4.39 6.65
CA THR A 77 0.40 4.61 5.26
C THR A 77 -1.12 4.70 5.20
N CYS A 78 -1.65 5.93 5.24
CA CYS A 78 -3.08 6.20 5.21
C CYS A 78 -3.51 6.59 3.79
N ILE A 79 -4.32 5.78 3.13
CA ILE A 79 -4.95 6.15 1.86
C ILE A 79 -6.16 7.04 2.18
N GLN A 80 -6.09 8.30 1.77
CA GLN A 80 -7.18 9.25 1.94
C GLN A 80 -8.01 9.32 0.65
N ILE A 81 -9.31 8.98 0.76
CA ILE A 81 -10.24 9.01 -0.37
C ILE A 81 -11.28 10.10 -0.12
N ALA A 82 -11.35 11.08 -1.00
CA ALA A 82 -12.37 12.13 -0.98
C ALA A 82 -13.41 11.88 -2.09
N ALA A 83 -14.67 11.66 -1.69
CA ALA A 83 -15.77 11.42 -2.62
C ALA A 83 -16.66 12.66 -2.75
N PHE A 84 -16.80 13.19 -3.97
CA PHE A 84 -17.60 14.38 -4.27
C PHE A 84 -18.82 14.04 -5.13
N GLY A 85 -19.86 14.87 -5.04
CA GLY A 85 -21.07 14.74 -5.87
C GLY A 85 -22.37 15.04 -5.13
N MET A 86 -23.44 15.24 -5.90
CA MET A 86 -24.76 15.59 -5.37
C MET A 86 -25.28 14.59 -4.33
N VAL A 87 -26.10 15.08 -3.41
CA VAL A 87 -26.74 14.29 -2.35
C VAL A 87 -27.66 13.21 -2.97
N GLY A 88 -27.63 12.00 -2.43
CA GLY A 88 -28.46 10.87 -2.92
C GLY A 88 -28.00 10.20 -4.21
N ARG A 89 -26.76 10.43 -4.67
CA ARG A 89 -26.20 9.81 -5.90
C ARG A 89 -25.29 8.60 -5.66
N GLY A 90 -25.34 8.02 -4.47
CA GLY A 90 -24.66 6.74 -4.19
C GLY A 90 -23.17 6.84 -3.83
N LYS A 91 -22.68 8.00 -3.37
CA LYS A 91 -21.28 8.15 -2.89
C LYS A 91 -20.94 7.11 -1.82
N SER A 92 -21.77 7.03 -0.78
CA SER A 92 -21.63 6.07 0.32
C SER A 92 -21.73 4.63 -0.17
N SER A 93 -22.57 4.35 -1.17
CA SER A 93 -22.68 3.03 -1.79
C SER A 93 -21.41 2.62 -2.54
N VAL A 94 -20.79 3.55 -3.28
CA VAL A 94 -19.52 3.30 -3.99
C VAL A 94 -18.37 3.11 -3.00
N LEU A 95 -18.30 3.92 -1.94
CA LEU A 95 -17.29 3.75 -0.90
C LEU A 95 -17.44 2.40 -0.20
N ASN A 96 -18.66 1.97 0.14
CA ASN A 96 -18.90 0.63 0.70
C ASN A 96 -18.47 -0.49 -0.25
N ALA A 97 -18.73 -0.35 -1.55
CA ALA A 97 -18.30 -1.32 -2.55
C ALA A 97 -16.77 -1.39 -2.66
N LEU A 98 -16.08 -0.25 -2.59
CA LEU A 98 -14.63 -0.18 -2.61
C LEU A 98 -14.00 -0.79 -1.36
N VAL A 99 -14.57 -0.55 -0.18
CA VAL A 99 -14.10 -1.12 1.09
C VAL A 99 -14.53 -2.60 1.24
N GLY A 100 -15.56 -3.04 0.51
CA GLY A 100 -16.11 -4.40 0.55
C GLY A 100 -17.01 -4.67 1.77
N GLN A 101 -17.41 -3.63 2.51
CA GLN A 101 -18.23 -3.74 3.72
C GLN A 101 -19.15 -2.51 3.88
N PRO A 102 -20.31 -2.66 4.56
CA PRO A 102 -21.28 -1.58 4.73
C PRO A 102 -20.88 -0.63 5.87
N VAL A 103 -19.84 0.18 5.64
CA VAL A 103 -19.28 1.12 6.63
C VAL A 103 -20.06 2.43 6.69
N PHE A 104 -20.48 2.93 5.53
CA PHE A 104 -21.24 4.16 5.39
C PHE A 104 -22.74 3.86 5.26
N GLU A 105 -23.60 4.66 5.89
CA GLU A 105 -25.05 4.50 5.76
C GLU A 105 -25.51 4.73 4.30
N THR A 106 -26.44 3.90 3.82
CA THR A 106 -27.03 4.02 2.49
C THR A 106 -28.54 3.93 2.60
N GLY A 107 -29.28 4.84 1.94
CA GLY A 107 -30.74 4.87 1.97
C GLY A 107 -31.32 5.61 0.78
N ALA A 108 -32.46 5.14 0.28
CA ALA A 108 -33.13 5.71 -0.90
C ALA A 108 -33.90 7.00 -0.60
N LEU A 109 -34.31 7.21 0.65
CA LEU A 109 -35.24 8.27 1.06
C LEU A 109 -34.57 9.53 1.61
N HIS A 110 -33.30 9.44 2.00
CA HIS A 110 -32.53 10.56 2.50
C HIS A 110 -31.14 10.40 1.93
N GLY A 111 -30.62 11.42 1.27
CA GLY A 111 -29.22 11.43 0.89
C GLY A 111 -28.36 11.60 2.13
N VAL A 112 -28.22 10.50 2.86
CA VAL A 112 -27.37 10.42 4.04
C VAL A 112 -25.93 10.56 3.53
N THR A 113 -25.32 11.68 3.90
CA THR A 113 -23.92 12.01 3.68
C THR A 113 -23.04 11.18 4.60
#